data_AF-A0A1E7F5W2-F1
#
_entry.id   AF-A0A1E7F5W2-F1
#
_cell.length_a   1.000
_cell.length_b   1.000
_cell.length_c   1.000
_cell.angle_alpha   90.00
_cell.angle_beta   90.00
_cell.angle_gamma   90.00
#
_symmetry.space_group_name_H-M   'P 1'
#
loop_
_entity.id
_entity.type
_entity.pdbx_description
1 polymer ?
#
loop_
_entity_poly.entity_id
_entity_poly.type
_entity_poly.pdbx_seq_one_letter_code
_entity_poly.pdbx_strand_id
1 'polypeptide(L)'
;MTDVEQKVKREMKRTFIEEKDGRKSKTIGKDDFVPVSREIFEPLKEYYGLDDENFKFGQYFVRAGGDSKVLYFVTNSIKTHLIDKGIQEKVTVINTGLKGFVRNNKECEVGYRVAQEGVHFVAPHMTKRKISANLKDFELCLSAPSVQIKDFSDEFIAKTRKLTMGSFVVTLEGFENDYLKKLVICLWKCRSDTINYLVTQAEIDGIRSKIRSIAK
;
A
#
# COMPACT_ATOMS: atom_id res chain seq x y z
N MET A 1 26.60 5.34 55.00
CA MET A 1 25.96 5.15 53.69
C MET A 1 26.99 5.48 52.64
N THR A 2 27.52 4.44 52.02
CA THR A 2 28.76 4.42 51.24
C THR A 2 28.56 4.96 49.82
N ASP A 3 29.63 5.47 49.20
CA ASP A 3 29.68 6.09 47.85
C ASP A 3 29.03 5.27 46.71
N VAL A 4 28.72 4.00 46.95
CA VAL A 4 27.99 3.11 46.04
C VAL A 4 26.51 3.51 45.91
N GLU A 5 25.85 3.92 47.00
CA GLU A 5 24.43 4.31 46.98
C GLU A 5 24.19 5.64 46.25
N GLN A 6 25.17 6.55 46.27
CA GLN A 6 25.11 7.82 45.54
C GLN A 6 25.37 7.63 44.03
N LYS A 7 26.17 6.63 43.65
CA LYS A 7 26.44 6.30 42.23
C LYS A 7 25.23 5.63 41.57
N VAL A 8 24.53 4.74 42.27
CA VAL A 8 23.28 4.11 41.79
C VAL A 8 22.16 5.14 41.63
N LYS A 9 22.02 6.09 42.56
CA LYS A 9 21.07 7.22 42.41
C LYS A 9 21.42 8.15 41.26
N ARG A 10 22.70 8.33 40.92
CA ARG A 10 23.14 9.16 39.77
C ARG A 10 22.96 8.45 38.43
N GLU A 11 23.08 7.12 38.37
CA GLU A 11 22.78 6.35 37.16
C GLU A 11 21.26 6.20 36.92
N MET A 12 20.45 6.02 37.97
CA MET A 12 18.98 6.01 37.82
C MET A 12 18.40 7.38 37.41
N LYS A 13 19.10 8.48 37.69
CA LYS A 13 18.65 9.84 37.34
C LYS A 13 19.05 10.29 35.93
N ARG A 14 19.73 9.44 35.15
CA ARG A 14 20.07 9.72 33.74
C ARG A 14 19.04 9.19 32.73
N THR A 15 17.97 8.52 33.15
CA THR A 15 16.96 7.93 32.23
C THR A 15 15.65 8.70 32.17
N PHE A 16 15.52 9.86 32.82
CA PHE A 16 14.35 10.72 32.68
C PHE A 16 14.78 12.07 32.11
N ILE A 17 14.77 12.15 30.77
CA ILE A 17 14.72 13.42 30.07
C ILE A 17 13.29 13.96 30.31
N GLU A 18 13.16 14.97 31.15
CA GLU A 18 11.96 15.81 31.18
C GLU A 18 11.90 16.57 29.85
N GLU A 19 11.03 16.13 28.94
CA GLU A 19 10.67 16.90 27.74
C GLU A 19 9.85 18.13 28.14
N LYS A 20 10.54 19.25 28.36
CA LYS A 20 9.95 20.59 28.23
C LYS A 20 10.15 21.08 26.80
N ASP A 21 9.24 20.73 25.89
CA ASP A 21 8.84 21.64 24.81
C ASP A 21 7.54 21.15 24.13
N GLY A 22 6.66 22.08 23.75
CA GLY A 22 5.30 21.84 23.23
C GLY A 22 5.24 21.29 21.80
N ARG A 23 6.13 20.38 21.41
CA ARG A 23 6.07 19.64 20.14
C ARG A 23 5.92 18.15 20.45
N LYS A 24 4.74 17.60 20.19
CA LYS A 24 4.48 16.15 20.28
C LYS A 24 5.55 15.38 19.48
N SER A 25 6.52 14.83 20.18
CA SER A 25 7.43 13.81 19.65
C SER A 25 6.56 12.69 19.11
N LYS A 26 6.62 12.42 17.79
CA LYS A 26 5.92 11.28 17.18
C LYS A 26 6.59 10.02 17.73
N THR A 27 6.04 9.47 18.79
CA THR A 27 6.43 8.15 19.31
C THR A 27 6.33 7.17 18.15
N ILE A 28 7.47 6.65 17.69
CA ILE A 28 7.49 5.57 16.72
C ILE A 28 6.83 4.37 17.40
N GLY A 29 5.57 4.14 17.05
CA GLY A 29 4.96 2.82 16.93
C GLY A 29 5.15 1.86 18.09
N LYS A 30 4.53 2.14 19.24
CA LYS A 30 4.37 1.13 20.29
C LYS A 30 3.09 0.31 20.16
N ASP A 31 2.16 0.75 19.30
CA ASP A 31 0.87 0.08 19.18
C ASP A 31 0.98 -1.20 18.36
N ASP A 32 0.21 -2.20 18.77
CA ASP A 32 0.14 -3.50 18.12
C ASP A 32 -0.58 -3.44 16.78
N PHE A 33 -0.27 -4.42 15.94
CA PHE A 33 -1.01 -4.73 14.73
C PHE A 33 -2.24 -5.56 15.08
N VAL A 34 -3.41 -5.07 14.67
CA VAL A 34 -4.70 -5.71 14.87
C VAL A 34 -5.37 -5.98 13.52
N PRO A 35 -6.19 -7.05 13.41
CA PRO A 35 -6.95 -7.31 12.20
C PRO A 35 -7.82 -6.11 11.82
N VAL A 36 -7.90 -5.82 10.52
CA VAL A 36 -8.76 -4.75 10.01
C VAL A 36 -10.23 -5.14 10.12
N SER A 37 -11.09 -4.16 10.39
CA SER A 37 -12.53 -4.37 10.52
C SER A 37 -13.20 -4.67 9.17
N ARG A 38 -14.29 -5.45 9.21
CA ARG A 38 -15.08 -5.76 8.00
C ARG A 38 -15.68 -4.52 7.33
N GLU A 39 -16.03 -3.51 8.11
CA GLU A 39 -16.56 -2.22 7.62
C GLU A 39 -15.60 -1.52 6.65
N ILE A 40 -14.28 -1.71 6.81
CA ILE A 40 -13.28 -1.19 5.88
C ILE A 40 -13.17 -2.06 4.63
N PHE A 41 -13.32 -3.39 4.77
CA PHE A 41 -13.10 -4.34 3.67
C PHE A 41 -14.26 -4.49 2.71
N GLU A 42 -15.50 -4.54 3.19
CA GLU A 42 -16.65 -4.79 2.32
C GLU A 42 -16.76 -3.77 1.18
N PRO A 43 -16.58 -2.45 1.41
CA PRO A 43 -16.53 -1.48 0.31
C PRO A 43 -15.38 -1.73 -0.67
N LEU A 44 -14.22 -2.17 -0.17
CA LEU A 44 -13.06 -2.47 -1.04
C LEU A 44 -13.29 -3.71 -1.90
N LYS A 45 -13.98 -4.72 -1.35
CA LYS A 45 -14.39 -5.93 -2.08
C LYS A 45 -15.26 -5.58 -3.25
N GLU A 46 -16.31 -4.80 -3.02
CA GLU A 46 -17.23 -4.40 -4.07
C GLU A 46 -16.54 -3.54 -5.14
N TYR A 47 -15.69 -2.60 -4.73
CA TYR A 47 -15.04 -1.63 -5.60
C TYR A 47 -13.97 -2.25 -6.52
N TYR A 48 -13.10 -3.12 -5.98
CA TYR A 48 -12.05 -3.78 -6.75
C TYR A 48 -12.46 -5.16 -7.28
N GLY A 49 -13.65 -5.64 -6.92
CA GLY A 49 -14.14 -6.96 -7.29
C GLY A 49 -13.27 -8.06 -6.69
N LEU A 50 -13.05 -8.00 -5.38
CA LEU A 50 -12.31 -9.01 -4.63
C LEU A 50 -13.30 -9.96 -3.94
N ASP A 51 -13.00 -11.25 -3.90
CA ASP A 51 -13.81 -12.28 -3.25
C ASP A 51 -13.04 -12.96 -2.10
N ASP A 52 -13.76 -13.56 -1.14
CA ASP A 52 -13.15 -14.19 0.05
C ASP A 52 -12.46 -15.54 -0.27
N GLU A 53 -12.81 -16.18 -1.38
CA GLU A 53 -12.24 -17.46 -1.79
C GLU A 53 -10.79 -17.29 -2.21
N ASN A 54 -10.54 -16.28 -3.05
CA ASN A 54 -9.27 -15.98 -3.67
C ASN A 54 -8.47 -14.92 -2.90
N PHE A 55 -9.14 -14.00 -2.18
CA PHE A 55 -8.47 -12.93 -1.44
C PHE A 55 -8.67 -13.05 0.07
N LYS A 56 -7.62 -13.44 0.78
CA LYS A 56 -7.67 -13.71 2.22
C LYS A 56 -7.61 -12.41 3.05
N PHE A 57 -8.76 -11.78 3.28
CA PHE A 57 -8.86 -10.54 4.08
C PHE A 57 -8.33 -10.67 5.52
N GLY A 58 -8.40 -11.86 6.12
CA GLY A 58 -7.83 -12.13 7.45
C GLY A 58 -6.31 -11.97 7.54
N GLN A 59 -5.63 -11.72 6.43
CA GLN A 59 -4.20 -11.42 6.35
C GLN A 59 -3.88 -9.93 6.36
N TYR A 60 -4.87 -9.05 6.52
CA TYR A 60 -4.68 -7.61 6.52
C TYR A 60 -4.84 -7.01 7.92
N PHE A 61 -3.85 -6.20 8.30
CA PHE A 61 -3.71 -5.62 9.64
C PHE A 61 -3.55 -4.11 9.59
N VAL A 62 -4.01 -3.43 10.64
CA VAL A 62 -3.76 -2.01 10.90
C VAL A 62 -3.09 -1.85 12.25
N ARG A 63 -2.47 -0.68 12.47
CA ARG A 63 -1.91 -0.33 13.76
C ARG A 63 -3.01 0.21 14.69
N ALA A 64 -3.15 -0.39 15.88
CA ALA A 64 -4.28 -0.15 16.79
C ALA A 64 -4.44 1.32 17.24
N GLY A 65 -3.35 2.03 17.51
CA GLY A 65 -3.38 3.43 17.94
C GLY A 65 -3.28 4.46 16.81
N GLY A 66 -3.28 4.02 15.54
CA GLY A 66 -3.14 4.92 14.39
C GLY A 66 -4.46 5.22 13.67
N ASP A 67 -4.47 6.23 12.80
CA ASP A 67 -5.63 6.57 11.95
C ASP A 67 -5.93 5.54 10.83
N SER A 68 -5.49 4.29 11.02
CA SER A 68 -5.54 3.20 10.02
C SER A 68 -5.03 3.64 8.64
N LYS A 69 -3.93 4.39 8.58
CA LYS A 69 -3.44 4.99 7.32
C LYS A 69 -3.05 3.96 6.26
N VAL A 70 -2.71 2.74 6.69
CA VAL A 70 -2.20 1.68 5.83
C VAL A 70 -2.79 0.36 6.29
N LEU A 71 -3.30 -0.43 5.34
CA LEU A 71 -3.67 -1.82 5.55
C LEU A 71 -2.49 -2.68 5.12
N TYR A 72 -1.83 -3.32 6.09
CA TYR A 72 -0.65 -4.14 5.90
C TYR A 72 -1.06 -5.57 5.58
N PHE A 73 -0.62 -6.09 4.44
CA PHE A 73 -0.71 -7.50 4.12
C PHE A 73 0.38 -8.28 4.86
N VAL A 74 -0.01 -9.29 5.62
CA VAL A 74 0.85 -10.18 6.40
C VAL A 74 0.64 -11.61 5.93
N THR A 75 1.72 -12.35 5.66
CA THR A 75 1.60 -13.75 5.21
C THR A 75 0.96 -14.63 6.28
N ASN A 76 0.26 -15.68 5.86
CA ASN A 76 -0.44 -16.57 6.79
C ASN A 76 0.50 -17.20 7.83
N SER A 77 1.75 -17.46 7.45
CA SER A 77 2.79 -17.97 8.35
C SER A 77 3.14 -16.96 9.45
N ILE A 78 3.39 -15.69 9.10
CA ILE A 78 3.69 -14.63 10.08
C ILE A 78 2.50 -14.38 10.99
N LYS A 79 1.28 -14.36 10.44
CA LYS A 79 0.05 -14.26 11.23
C LYS A 79 -0.04 -15.42 12.24
N THR A 80 -0.05 -16.66 11.77
CA THR A 80 -0.36 -17.84 12.59
C THR A 80 0.74 -18.17 13.59
N HIS A 81 2.01 -17.99 13.22
CA HIS A 81 3.15 -18.41 14.04
C HIS A 81 3.76 -17.29 14.89
N LEU A 82 3.54 -16.00 14.54
CA LEU A 82 4.08 -14.88 15.30
C LEU A 82 2.96 -14.06 15.96
N ILE A 83 2.08 -13.44 15.17
CA ILE A 83 1.05 -12.52 15.68
C ILE A 83 0.08 -13.25 16.61
N ASP A 84 -0.52 -14.34 16.14
CA ASP A 84 -1.49 -15.14 16.89
C ASP A 84 -0.85 -15.89 18.09
N LYS A 85 0.49 -15.90 18.18
CA LYS A 85 1.26 -16.47 19.30
C LYS A 85 1.74 -15.42 20.31
N GLY A 86 1.23 -14.18 20.22
CA GLY A 86 1.50 -13.13 21.18
C GLY A 86 2.91 -12.53 21.06
N ILE A 87 3.52 -12.53 19.86
CA ILE A 87 4.86 -11.93 19.68
C ILE A 87 4.90 -10.45 20.11
N GLN A 88 3.79 -9.73 19.94
CA GLN A 88 3.67 -8.31 20.23
C GLN A 88 3.69 -8.00 21.74
N GLU A 89 3.41 -8.99 22.60
CA GLU A 89 3.55 -8.89 24.06
C GLU A 89 5.02 -8.93 24.50
N LYS A 90 5.88 -9.54 23.67
CA LYS A 90 7.29 -9.79 24.00
C LYS A 90 8.25 -8.80 23.34
N VAL A 91 7.89 -8.32 22.15
CA VAL A 91 8.72 -7.39 21.37
C VAL A 91 7.87 -6.32 20.72
N THR A 92 8.43 -5.11 20.61
CA THR A 92 7.79 -4.03 19.85
C THR A 92 7.96 -4.27 18.36
N VAL A 93 6.87 -4.64 17.69
CA VAL A 93 6.85 -4.78 16.23
C VAL A 93 6.78 -3.39 15.60
N ILE A 94 7.89 -2.93 15.01
CA ILE A 94 7.95 -1.61 14.38
C ILE A 94 7.20 -1.62 13.04
N ASN A 95 7.52 -2.59 12.19
CA ASN A 95 6.94 -2.82 10.87
C ASN A 95 6.68 -4.32 10.69
N THR A 96 5.58 -4.67 10.02
CA THR A 96 5.29 -6.04 9.59
C THR A 96 4.54 -6.04 8.27
N GLY A 97 4.78 -7.06 7.46
CA GLY A 97 4.11 -7.23 6.18
C GLY A 97 4.47 -6.16 5.14
N LEU A 98 3.59 -6.02 4.16
CA LEU A 98 3.72 -5.07 3.05
C LEU A 98 2.51 -4.14 3.02
N LYS A 99 2.67 -2.91 2.56
CA LYS A 99 1.52 -2.02 2.37
C LYS A 99 0.66 -2.57 1.22
N GLY A 100 -0.52 -3.10 1.50
CA GLY A 100 -1.44 -3.56 0.46
C GLY A 100 -2.40 -2.44 0.03
N PHE A 101 -2.93 -1.71 1.01
CA PHE A 101 -3.76 -0.53 0.75
C PHE A 101 -3.30 0.66 1.59
N VAL A 102 -3.49 1.86 1.05
CA VAL A 102 -3.19 3.12 1.74
C VAL A 102 -4.45 3.97 1.75
N ARG A 103 -4.72 4.62 2.88
CA ARG A 103 -5.85 5.52 3.04
C ARG A 103 -5.79 6.61 1.98
N ASN A 104 -6.93 6.84 1.36
CA ASN A 104 -7.11 7.85 0.35
C ASN A 104 -7.62 9.15 1.01
N ASN A 105 -7.00 10.27 0.65
CA ASN A 105 -7.38 11.60 1.14
C ASN A 105 -8.24 12.39 0.12
N LYS A 106 -8.49 11.81 -1.05
CA LYS A 106 -9.32 12.41 -2.11
C LYS A 106 -10.74 11.89 -2.02
N GLU A 107 -11.72 12.64 -2.53
CA GLU A 107 -13.07 12.13 -2.73
C GLU A 107 -13.03 10.87 -3.61
N CYS A 108 -13.61 9.78 -3.12
CA CYS A 108 -13.67 8.48 -3.77
C CYS A 108 -14.74 7.63 -3.09
N GLU A 109 -15.33 6.69 -3.82
CA GLU A 109 -16.33 5.76 -3.29
C GLU A 109 -15.80 4.92 -2.12
N VAL A 110 -14.48 4.71 -2.07
CA VAL A 110 -13.80 3.94 -1.01
C VAL A 110 -12.70 4.75 -0.33
N GLY A 111 -12.52 4.49 0.96
CA GLY A 111 -11.53 5.18 1.80
C GLY A 111 -10.08 4.76 1.58
N TYR A 112 -9.82 3.73 0.76
CA TYR A 112 -8.47 3.18 0.54
C TYR A 112 -8.17 2.90 -0.93
N ARG A 113 -6.92 3.12 -1.31
CA ARG A 113 -6.38 2.77 -2.62
C ARG A 113 -5.36 1.65 -2.52
N VAL A 114 -5.22 0.86 -3.59
CA VAL A 114 -4.13 -0.12 -3.69
C VAL A 114 -2.78 0.63 -3.61
N ALA A 115 -1.86 0.10 -2.82
CA ALA A 115 -0.51 0.60 -2.73
C ALA A 115 0.35 -0.05 -3.82
N GLN A 116 1.23 0.73 -4.46
CA GLN A 116 2.16 0.16 -5.44
C GLN A 116 3.05 -0.94 -4.82
N GLU A 117 3.44 -0.77 -3.56
CA GLU A 117 4.25 -1.74 -2.81
C GLU A 117 3.62 -3.13 -2.78
N GLY A 118 2.31 -3.23 -2.54
CA GLY A 118 1.58 -4.50 -2.43
C GLY A 118 0.74 -4.85 -3.65
N VAL A 119 0.80 -4.06 -4.73
CA VAL A 119 -0.08 -4.23 -5.91
C VAL A 119 -0.02 -5.63 -6.50
N HIS A 120 1.14 -6.27 -6.47
CA HIS A 120 1.37 -7.60 -7.02
C HIS A 120 0.71 -8.73 -6.20
N PHE A 121 0.32 -8.44 -4.95
CA PHE A 121 -0.50 -9.35 -4.14
C PHE A 121 -1.99 -9.06 -4.25
N VAL A 122 -2.40 -7.87 -4.74
CA VAL A 122 -3.80 -7.48 -4.84
C VAL A 122 -4.34 -7.66 -6.26
N ALA A 123 -3.61 -7.17 -7.26
CA ALA A 123 -3.98 -7.21 -8.67
C ALA A 123 -4.34 -8.59 -9.24
N PRO A 124 -3.71 -9.72 -8.82
CA PRO A 124 -4.12 -11.05 -9.28
C PRO A 124 -5.59 -11.37 -8.95
N HIS A 125 -6.08 -10.87 -7.82
CA HIS A 125 -7.42 -11.16 -7.32
C HIS A 125 -8.46 -10.10 -7.70
N MET A 126 -8.04 -9.00 -8.34
CA MET A 126 -8.93 -7.94 -8.79
C MET A 126 -9.70 -8.35 -10.05
N THR A 127 -11.03 -8.34 -9.98
CA THR A 127 -11.92 -8.53 -11.14
C THR A 127 -12.47 -7.21 -11.70
N LYS A 128 -12.41 -6.11 -10.93
CA LYS A 128 -12.81 -4.78 -11.37
C LYS A 128 -11.63 -3.81 -11.32
N ARG A 129 -11.73 -2.70 -12.06
CA ARG A 129 -10.74 -1.59 -12.08
C ARG A 129 -9.30 -2.07 -12.36
N LYS A 130 -9.18 -3.11 -13.19
CA LYS A 130 -7.91 -3.61 -13.74
C LYS A 130 -7.99 -3.51 -15.26
N ILE A 131 -7.00 -2.89 -15.89
CA ILE A 131 -6.93 -2.70 -17.35
C ILE A 131 -5.63 -3.34 -17.84
N SER A 132 -5.71 -4.20 -18.85
CA SER A 132 -4.53 -4.61 -19.63
C SER A 132 -4.29 -3.57 -20.74
N ALA A 133 -3.05 -3.12 -20.86
CA ALA A 133 -2.63 -2.11 -21.82
C ALA A 133 -1.49 -2.62 -22.70
N ASN A 134 -1.52 -2.27 -23.98
CA ASN A 134 -0.39 -2.50 -24.88
C ASN A 134 0.86 -1.72 -24.40
N LEU A 135 2.01 -2.05 -24.97
CA LEU A 135 3.29 -1.45 -24.60
C LEU A 135 3.28 0.09 -24.68
N LYS A 136 2.74 0.66 -25.75
CA LYS A 136 2.73 2.11 -25.98
C LYS A 136 1.91 2.85 -24.93
N ASP A 137 0.70 2.36 -24.63
CA ASP A 137 -0.17 2.93 -23.60
C ASP A 137 0.44 2.73 -22.20
N PHE A 138 1.06 1.59 -21.94
CA PHE A 138 1.74 1.33 -20.67
C PHE A 138 2.92 2.29 -20.45
N GLU A 139 3.74 2.55 -21.49
CA GLU A 139 4.81 3.55 -21.44
C GLU A 139 4.26 4.97 -21.26
N LEU A 140 3.14 5.29 -21.92
CA LEU A 140 2.48 6.59 -21.76
C LEU A 140 1.99 6.80 -20.32
N CYS A 141 1.46 5.76 -19.65
CA CYS A 141 1.11 5.80 -18.23
C CYS A 141 2.31 6.18 -17.35
N LEU A 142 3.53 5.83 -17.76
CA LEU A 142 4.76 6.09 -17.02
C LEU A 142 5.41 7.42 -17.42
N SER A 143 4.95 8.09 -18.49
CA SER A 143 5.67 9.22 -19.11
C SER A 143 5.73 10.46 -18.21
N ALA A 144 4.63 10.79 -17.54
CA ALA A 144 4.50 11.97 -16.68
C ALA A 144 3.56 11.71 -15.49
N PRO A 145 3.70 12.44 -14.36
CA PRO A 145 2.84 12.29 -13.18
C PRO A 145 1.35 12.43 -13.45
N SER A 146 0.98 13.17 -14.50
CA SER A 146 -0.39 13.33 -14.98
C SER A 146 -0.38 13.31 -16.50
N VAL A 147 -1.26 12.52 -17.10
CA VAL A 147 -1.40 12.36 -18.55
C VAL A 147 -2.86 12.42 -18.96
N GLN A 148 -3.13 12.94 -20.16
CA GLN A 148 -4.50 13.09 -20.67
C GLN A 148 -4.98 11.77 -21.26
N ILE A 149 -6.22 11.39 -20.96
CA ILE A 149 -6.80 10.12 -21.42
C ILE A 149 -6.91 10.11 -22.96
N LYS A 150 -7.19 11.26 -23.58
CA LYS A 150 -7.29 11.39 -25.04
C LYS A 150 -6.00 11.04 -25.80
N ASP A 151 -4.84 10.97 -25.13
CA ASP A 151 -3.55 10.70 -25.76
C ASP A 151 -3.27 9.18 -25.90
N PHE A 152 -4.12 8.35 -25.32
CA PHE A 152 -4.04 6.88 -25.36
C PHE A 152 -4.75 6.28 -26.57
N SER A 153 -4.59 4.97 -26.80
CA SER A 153 -5.37 4.25 -27.81
C SER A 153 -6.89 4.28 -27.53
N ASP A 154 -7.70 4.15 -28.59
CA ASP A 154 -9.16 4.12 -28.47
C ASP A 154 -9.65 3.02 -27.51
N GLU A 155 -8.99 1.87 -27.51
CA GLU A 155 -9.31 0.76 -26.61
C GLU A 155 -9.06 1.14 -25.14
N PHE A 156 -7.90 1.72 -24.84
CA PHE A 156 -7.55 2.14 -23.49
C PHE A 156 -8.45 3.28 -23.02
N ILE A 157 -8.78 4.22 -23.91
CA ILE A 157 -9.75 5.30 -23.66
C ILE A 157 -11.12 4.71 -23.29
N ALA A 158 -11.63 3.77 -24.08
CA ALA A 158 -12.93 3.15 -23.86
C ALA A 158 -12.99 2.40 -22.51
N LYS A 159 -11.92 1.68 -22.13
CA LYS A 159 -11.83 1.01 -20.84
C LYS A 159 -11.74 2.01 -19.68
N THR A 160 -10.91 3.05 -19.82
CA THR A 160 -10.64 4.03 -18.75
C THR A 160 -11.82 4.96 -18.49
N ARG A 161 -12.56 5.37 -19.53
CA ARG A 161 -13.74 6.25 -19.39
C ARG A 161 -14.97 5.54 -18.79
N LYS A 162 -15.00 4.20 -18.80
CA LYS A 162 -16.00 3.41 -18.07
C LYS A 162 -15.76 3.39 -16.56
N LEU A 163 -14.55 3.75 -16.11
CA LEU A 163 -14.23 3.79 -14.69
C LEU A 163 -14.75 5.09 -14.07
N THR A 164 -15.32 4.98 -12.87
CA THR A 164 -15.57 6.12 -12.01
C THR A 164 -14.25 6.71 -11.49
N MET A 165 -14.29 7.88 -10.86
CA MET A 165 -13.10 8.48 -10.25
C MET A 165 -12.48 7.53 -9.22
N GLY A 166 -11.15 7.48 -9.16
CA GLY A 166 -10.42 6.77 -8.11
C GLY A 166 -9.33 5.81 -8.61
N SER A 167 -8.86 4.92 -7.72
CA SER A 167 -7.69 4.08 -7.96
C SER A 167 -8.01 2.87 -8.86
N PHE A 168 -7.16 2.61 -9.84
CA PHE A 168 -7.23 1.43 -10.69
C PHE A 168 -5.83 0.90 -10.98
N VAL A 169 -5.74 -0.32 -11.51
CA VAL A 169 -4.47 -0.98 -11.82
C VAL A 169 -4.36 -1.17 -13.32
N VAL A 170 -3.17 -0.92 -13.86
CA VAL A 170 -2.82 -1.23 -15.25
C VAL A 170 -1.72 -2.30 -15.26
N THR A 171 -1.91 -3.33 -16.09
CA THR A 171 -0.91 -4.37 -16.38
C THR A 171 -0.45 -4.25 -17.82
N LEU A 172 0.81 -4.60 -18.08
CA LEU A 172 1.29 -4.75 -19.45
C LEU A 172 0.72 -6.03 -20.07
N GLU A 173 0.19 -5.90 -21.28
CA GLU A 173 -0.32 -7.03 -22.06
C GLU A 173 0.75 -8.10 -22.29
N GLY A 174 0.37 -9.37 -22.12
CA GLY A 174 1.28 -10.53 -22.15
C GLY A 174 1.99 -10.81 -20.81
N PHE A 175 1.84 -9.92 -19.81
CA PHE A 175 2.42 -10.07 -18.48
C PHE A 175 1.36 -9.96 -17.36
N GLU A 176 0.07 -10.09 -17.68
CA GLU A 176 -1.03 -9.93 -16.74
C GLU A 176 -1.00 -10.95 -15.60
N ASN A 177 -0.37 -12.10 -15.81
CA ASN A 177 -0.22 -13.16 -14.82
C ASN A 177 1.23 -13.31 -14.32
N ASP A 178 2.19 -12.58 -14.90
CA ASP A 178 3.60 -12.59 -14.51
C ASP A 178 3.90 -11.43 -13.54
N TYR A 179 3.35 -11.54 -12.34
CA TYR A 179 3.53 -10.56 -11.28
C TYR A 179 4.98 -10.52 -10.74
N LEU A 180 5.82 -11.51 -11.05
CA LEU A 180 7.25 -11.51 -10.71
C LEU A 180 8.02 -10.47 -11.51
N LYS A 181 7.60 -10.22 -12.77
CA LYS A 181 8.16 -9.13 -13.58
C LYS A 181 7.78 -7.76 -13.03
N LYS A 182 6.73 -7.65 -12.23
CA LYS A 182 6.21 -6.40 -11.66
C LYS A 182 5.91 -5.33 -12.74
N LEU A 183 5.36 -5.76 -13.88
CA LEU A 183 4.88 -4.86 -14.95
C LEU A 183 3.42 -4.47 -14.70
N VAL A 184 3.22 -3.87 -13.54
CA VAL A 184 1.92 -3.48 -13.01
C VAL A 184 2.05 -2.13 -12.33
N ILE A 185 1.10 -1.23 -12.57
CA ILE A 185 1.10 0.12 -12.03
C ILE A 185 -0.26 0.52 -11.46
N CYS A 186 -0.25 1.10 -10.26
CA CYS A 186 -1.40 1.77 -9.67
C CYS A 186 -1.55 3.19 -10.21
N LEU A 187 -2.70 3.47 -10.80
CA LEU A 187 -3.06 4.78 -11.33
C LEU A 187 -4.32 5.33 -10.64
N TRP A 188 -4.53 6.62 -10.79
CA TRP A 188 -5.68 7.34 -10.28
C TRP A 188 -6.42 8.00 -11.43
N LYS A 189 -7.66 7.59 -11.67
CA LYS A 189 -8.58 8.27 -12.59
C LYS A 189 -9.09 9.53 -11.91
N CYS A 190 -8.79 10.70 -12.48
CA CYS A 190 -9.30 11.98 -11.98
C CYS A 190 -10.74 12.23 -12.43
N ARG A 191 -11.40 13.23 -11.84
CA ARG A 191 -12.69 13.74 -12.32
C ARG A 191 -12.56 14.36 -13.72
N SER A 192 -11.45 15.05 -13.96
CA SER A 192 -11.02 15.49 -15.30
C SER A 192 -10.65 14.30 -16.19
N ASP A 193 -10.48 14.54 -17.49
CA ASP A 193 -10.05 13.52 -18.46
C ASP A 193 -8.54 13.21 -18.36
N THR A 194 -8.03 13.09 -17.13
CA THR A 194 -6.63 12.81 -16.81
C THR A 194 -6.49 11.58 -15.90
N ILE A 195 -5.35 10.92 -16.00
CA ILE A 195 -4.90 9.89 -15.07
C ILE A 195 -3.58 10.29 -14.44
N ASN A 196 -3.40 9.97 -13.16
CA ASN A 196 -2.17 10.25 -12.43
C ASN A 196 -1.56 8.95 -11.92
N TYR A 197 -0.24 8.79 -12.00
CA TYR A 197 0.42 7.72 -11.25
C TYR A 197 0.62 8.14 -9.79
N LEU A 198 0.41 7.21 -8.87
CA LEU A 198 0.63 7.40 -7.43
C LEU A 198 1.78 6.51 -6.95
N VAL A 199 2.85 6.52 -7.74
CA VAL A 199 4.02 5.64 -7.67
C VAL A 199 5.28 6.48 -7.50
N THR A 200 6.26 5.96 -6.78
CA THR A 200 7.52 6.68 -6.55
C THR A 200 8.38 6.71 -7.82
N GLN A 201 9.23 7.73 -7.98
CA GLN A 201 10.12 7.82 -9.14
C GLN A 201 11.03 6.58 -9.28
N ALA A 202 11.53 6.05 -8.16
CA ALA A 202 12.35 4.84 -8.14
C ALA A 202 11.61 3.60 -8.70
N GLU A 203 10.32 3.45 -8.37
CA GLU A 203 9.49 2.37 -8.92
C GLU A 203 9.23 2.58 -10.42
N ILE A 204 8.93 3.82 -10.85
CA ILE A 204 8.76 4.16 -12.27
C ILE A 204 10.02 3.82 -13.06
N ASP A 205 11.20 4.20 -12.57
CA ASP A 205 12.47 3.94 -13.24
C ASP A 205 12.79 2.43 -13.28
N GLY A 206 12.46 1.71 -12.21
CA GLY A 206 12.54 0.25 -12.15
C GLY A 206 11.65 -0.43 -13.19
N ILE A 207 10.40 0.02 -13.34
CA ILE A 207 9.47 -0.51 -14.35
C ILE A 207 9.99 -0.19 -15.76
N ARG A 208 10.40 1.05 -16.03
CA ARG A 208 10.98 1.46 -17.33
C ARG A 208 12.21 0.63 -17.70
N SER A 209 13.08 0.34 -16.73
CA SER A 209 14.26 -0.49 -16.97
C SER A 209 13.91 -1.92 -17.38
N LYS A 210 12.82 -2.48 -16.83
CA LYS A 210 12.34 -3.81 -17.18
C LYS A 210 11.71 -3.83 -18.57
N ILE A 211 10.91 -2.81 -18.90
CA ILE A 211 10.34 -2.65 -20.24
C ILE A 211 11.46 -2.66 -21.30
N ARG A 212 12.51 -1.85 -21.09
CA ARG A 212 13.67 -1.82 -21.99
C ARG A 212 14.41 -3.16 -22.12
N SER A 213 14.35 -4.01 -21.09
CA SER A 213 14.97 -5.33 -21.12
C SER A 213 14.13 -6.36 -21.87
N ILE A 214 12.82 -6.14 -22.02
CA ILE A 214 11.89 -7.03 -22.72
C ILE A 214 11.82 -6.67 -24.21
N ALA A 215 12.04 -5.39 -24.54
CA ALA A 215 12.08 -4.90 -25.91
C ALA A 215 13.39 -5.22 -26.67
N LYS A 216 14.34 -5.92 -26.04
CA LYS A 216 15.59 -6.40 -26.64
C LYS A 216 15.49 -7.90 -26.88
#